data_AF-A0A941DY83-F1
#
_entry.id   AF-A0A941DY83-F1
#
_cell.length_a   1.000
_cell.length_b   1.000
_cell.length_c   1.000
_cell.angle_alpha   90.00
_cell.angle_beta   90.00
_cell.angle_gamma   90.00
#
_symmetry.space_group_name_H-M   'P 1'
#
loop_
_entity.id
_entity.type
_entity.pdbx_description
1 polymer ?
#
loop_
_entity_poly.entity_id
_entity_poly.type
_entity_poly.pdbx_seq_one_letter_code
_entity_poly.pdbx_strand_id
1 'polypeptide(L)'
;MSLSRIMKWVTGIFEALLGFPILGGLYIVSNFWTPLFVMLILHIITLFLSKRDGAATAGSILGIITSCIGWIPIVGMLMHIITAIVLIITGTISDEQKRIN
;
A
#
# COMPACT_ATOMS: atom_id res chain seq x y z
N MET A 1 7.04 11.88 -13.76
CA MET A 1 7.03 11.21 -12.43
C MET A 1 8.01 10.03 -12.48
N SER A 2 8.73 9.73 -11.39
CA SER A 2 9.58 8.53 -11.34
C SER A 2 8.72 7.25 -11.32
N LEU A 3 9.29 6.14 -11.79
CA LEU A 3 8.59 4.85 -11.80
C LEU A 3 8.17 4.40 -10.39
N SER A 4 9.01 4.67 -9.38
CA SER A 4 8.69 4.48 -7.96
C SER A 4 7.43 5.23 -7.51
N ARG A 5 7.21 6.43 -8.04
CA ARG A 5 6.06 7.26 -7.67
C ARG A 5 4.75 6.76 -8.28
N ILE A 6 4.80 6.31 -9.53
CA ILE A 6 3.65 5.67 -10.18
C ILE A 6 3.27 4.41 -9.40
N MET A 7 4.27 3.60 -9.01
CA MET A 7 4.01 2.40 -8.20
C MET A 7 3.40 2.72 -6.84
N LYS A 8 3.88 3.74 -6.12
CA LYS A 8 3.26 4.17 -4.85
C LYS A 8 1.79 4.56 -5.01
N TRP A 9 1.48 5.33 -6.06
CA TRP A 9 0.10 5.72 -6.37
C TRP A 9 -0.78 4.52 -6.72
N VAL A 10 -0.28 3.63 -7.58
CA VAL A 10 -0.99 2.39 -7.94
C VAL A 10 -1.24 1.55 -6.68
N THR A 11 -0.22 1.28 -5.87
CA THR A 11 -0.38 0.52 -4.61
C THR A 11 -1.29 1.22 -3.61
N GLY A 12 -1.26 2.55 -3.54
CA GLY A 12 -2.15 3.33 -2.67
C GLY A 12 -3.62 3.24 -3.10
N ILE A 13 -3.89 3.25 -4.41
CA ILE A 13 -5.24 3.07 -4.94
C ILE A 13 -5.75 1.64 -4.67
N PHE A 14 -4.92 0.63 -4.89
CA PHE A 14 -5.28 -0.76 -4.58
C PHE A 14 -5.52 -0.98 -3.07
N GLU A 15 -4.69 -0.41 -2.20
CA GLU A 15 -4.91 -0.39 -0.75
C GLU A 15 -6.22 0.31 -0.39
N ALA A 16 -6.55 1.45 -1.01
CA ALA A 16 -7.78 2.18 -0.75
C ALA A 16 -9.03 1.38 -1.16
N LEU A 17 -8.97 0.65 -2.28
CA LEU A 17 -10.04 -0.23 -2.74
C LEU A 17 -10.24 -1.42 -1.79
N LEU A 18 -9.15 -2.01 -1.31
CA LEU A 18 -9.19 -3.14 -0.36
C LEU A 18 -9.51 -2.71 1.08
N GLY A 19 -9.18 -1.48 1.45
CA GLY A 19 -9.53 -0.89 2.74
C GLY A 19 -10.99 -0.44 2.82
N PHE A 20 -11.72 -0.38 1.70
CA PHE A 20 -13.11 0.06 1.72
C PHE A 20 -13.97 -0.89 2.57
N PRO A 21 -14.71 -0.41 3.59
CA PRO A 21 -15.19 -1.28 4.67
C PRO A 21 -16.19 -2.35 4.25
N ILE A 22 -16.97 -2.10 3.21
CA ILE A 22 -17.97 -3.07 2.71
C ILE A 22 -17.42 -3.82 1.50
N LEU A 23 -16.89 -3.09 0.51
CA LEU A 23 -16.39 -3.66 -0.74
C LEU A 23 -15.09 -4.45 -0.53
N GLY A 24 -14.14 -3.93 0.21
CA GLY A 24 -12.83 -4.54 0.44
C GLY A 24 -12.91 -5.79 1.32
N GLY A 25 -13.66 -5.72 2.42
CA GLY A 25 -13.93 -6.89 3.28
C GLY A 25 -14.66 -8.00 2.51
N LEU A 26 -15.71 -7.66 1.76
CA LEU A 26 -16.44 -8.62 0.94
C LEU A 26 -15.56 -9.22 -0.16
N TYR A 27 -14.70 -8.41 -0.78
CA TYR A 27 -13.78 -8.86 -1.82
C TYR A 27 -12.71 -9.83 -1.29
N ILE A 28 -12.12 -9.54 -0.12
CA ILE A 28 -11.14 -10.43 0.53
C ILE A 28 -11.77 -11.77 0.91
N VAL A 29 -12.97 -11.74 1.50
CA VAL A 29 -13.69 -12.96 1.92
C VAL A 29 -14.13 -13.78 0.71
N SER A 30 -14.65 -13.12 -0.34
CA SER A 30 -15.11 -13.81 -1.57
C SER A 30 -13.97 -14.42 -2.37
N ASN A 31 -12.76 -13.87 -2.27
CA ASN A 31 -11.57 -14.36 -2.98
C ASN A 31 -10.62 -15.14 -2.07
N PHE A 32 -11.08 -15.69 -0.93
CA PHE A 32 -10.27 -16.52 -0.04
C PHE A 32 -8.90 -15.91 0.33
N TRP A 33 -8.84 -14.64 0.71
CA TRP A 33 -7.60 -13.94 1.10
C TRP A 33 -6.53 -13.83 -0.02
N THR A 34 -6.80 -14.29 -1.24
CA THR A 34 -5.92 -14.13 -2.41
C THR A 34 -5.51 -12.67 -2.68
N PRO A 35 -6.39 -11.66 -2.52
CA PRO A 35 -6.02 -10.26 -2.72
C PRO A 35 -4.93 -9.75 -1.77
N LEU A 36 -4.86 -10.27 -0.54
CA LEU A 36 -3.80 -9.92 0.42
C LEU A 36 -2.42 -10.38 -0.08
N PHE A 37 -2.35 -11.57 -0.68
CA PHE A 37 -1.10 -12.08 -1.27
C PHE A 37 -0.64 -11.23 -2.46
N VAL A 38 -1.57 -10.79 -3.31
CA VAL A 38 -1.24 -9.91 -4.44
C VAL A 38 -0.71 -8.56 -3.93
N MET A 39 -1.35 -7.99 -2.90
CA MET A 39 -0.90 -6.74 -2.30
C MET A 39 0.47 -6.85 -1.63
N LEU A 40 0.76 -7.96 -0.97
CA LEU A 40 2.07 -8.23 -0.41
C LEU A 40 3.17 -8.17 -1.49
N ILE A 41 2.94 -8.80 -2.64
CA ILE A 41 3.88 -8.80 -3.77
C ILE A 41 4.07 -7.37 -4.31
N LEU A 42 2.97 -6.63 -4.49
CA LEU A 42 3.02 -5.25 -4.96
C LEU A 42 3.78 -4.33 -3.98
N HIS A 43 3.63 -4.52 -2.67
CA HIS A 43 4.40 -3.79 -1.66
C HIS A 43 5.87 -4.12 -1.71
N ILE A 44 6.25 -5.37 -1.92
CA ILE A 44 7.65 -5.77 -2.07
C ILE A 44 8.28 -5.11 -3.30
N ILE A 45 7.59 -5.11 -4.45
CA ILE A 45 8.05 -4.44 -5.67
C ILE A 45 8.19 -2.93 -5.45
N THR A 46 7.19 -2.31 -4.83
CA THR A 46 7.18 -0.86 -4.57
C THR A 46 8.24 -0.46 -3.56
N LEU A 47 8.51 -1.30 -2.56
CA LEU A 47 9.59 -1.13 -1.59
C LEU A 47 10.96 -1.21 -2.29
N PHE A 48 11.16 -2.18 -3.17
CA PHE A 48 12.40 -2.35 -3.92
C PHE A 48 12.66 -1.14 -4.84
N LEU A 49 11.65 -0.69 -5.57
CA LEU A 49 11.74 0.52 -6.41
C LEU A 49 11.97 1.79 -5.60
N SER A 50 11.29 1.92 -4.45
CA SER A 50 11.44 3.09 -3.57
C SER A 50 12.82 3.14 -2.94
N LYS A 51 13.38 2.00 -2.51
CA LYS A 51 14.77 1.91 -2.04
C LYS A 51 15.78 2.32 -3.12
N ARG A 52 15.55 1.90 -4.37
CA ARG A 52 16.43 2.25 -5.50
C ARG A 52 16.38 3.75 -5.81
N ASP A 53 15.21 4.36 -5.70
CA ASP A 53 15.00 5.77 -6.01
C ASP A 53 15.19 6.71 -4.78
N GLY A 54 15.64 6.18 -3.63
CA GLY A 54 15.81 6.95 -2.39
C GLY A 54 14.50 7.51 -1.82
N ALA A 55 13.37 6.96 -2.25
CA ALA A 55 12.04 7.46 -1.93
C ALA A 55 11.50 6.79 -0.67
N ALA A 56 10.64 7.51 0.07
CA ALA A 56 10.13 7.05 1.35
C ALA A 56 9.41 5.68 1.27
N THR A 57 9.78 4.77 2.17
CA THR A 57 9.40 3.35 2.18
C THR A 57 8.34 3.00 3.22
N ALA A 58 7.95 3.95 4.07
CA ALA A 58 7.08 3.74 5.23
C ALA A 58 5.73 3.10 4.85
N GLY A 59 5.11 3.55 3.76
CA GLY A 59 3.84 3.01 3.28
C GLY A 59 3.92 1.55 2.83
N SER A 60 4.99 1.15 2.14
CA SER A 60 5.16 -0.25 1.70
C SER A 60 5.48 -1.19 2.86
N ILE A 61 6.21 -0.71 3.87
CA ILE A 61 6.48 -1.49 5.10
C ILE A 61 5.18 -1.71 5.88
N LEU A 62 4.37 -0.65 6.05
CA LEU A 62 3.04 -0.78 6.66
C LEU A 62 2.16 -1.75 5.89
N GLY A 63 2.17 -1.71 4.55
CA GLY A 63 1.39 -2.64 3.74
C GLY A 63 1.78 -4.11 3.88
N ILE A 64 3.06 -4.40 4.10
CA ILE A 64 3.54 -5.75 4.44
C ILE A 64 2.99 -6.17 5.81
N ILE A 65 3.05 -5.29 6.81
CA ILE A 65 2.51 -5.55 8.15
C ILE A 65 0.98 -5.78 8.08
N THR A 66 0.28 -4.94 7.32
CA THR A 66 -1.16 -5.04 7.07
C THR A 66 -1.51 -6.36 6.40
N SER A 67 -0.71 -6.84 5.45
CA SER A 67 -0.91 -8.15 4.80
C SER A 67 -0.71 -9.33 5.77
N CYS A 68 0.18 -9.20 6.75
CA CYS A 68 0.38 -10.21 7.80
C CYS A 68 -0.77 -10.23 8.83
N ILE A 69 -1.37 -9.07 9.14
CA ILE A 69 -2.46 -8.94 10.12
C ILE A 69 -3.85 -9.09 9.45
N GLY A 70 -3.93 -8.91 8.14
CA GLY A 70 -5.16 -8.90 7.34
C GLY A 70 -5.90 -10.23 7.25
N TRP A 71 -5.43 -11.26 7.94
CA TRP A 71 -6.15 -12.51 8.14
C TRP A 71 -7.42 -12.30 8.98
N ILE A 72 -7.41 -11.31 9.88
CA ILE A 72 -8.60 -10.89 10.63
C ILE A 72 -9.32 -9.82 9.81
N PRO A 73 -10.50 -10.09 9.22
CA PRO A 73 -11.11 -9.22 8.21
C PRO A 73 -11.32 -7.78 8.69
N ILE A 74 -11.80 -7.59 9.93
CA ILE A 74 -12.08 -6.26 10.50
C ILE A 74 -10.78 -5.49 10.79
N VAL A 75 -9.77 -6.17 11.35
CA VAL A 75 -8.48 -5.53 11.70
C VAL A 75 -7.68 -5.23 10.43
N GLY A 76 -7.69 -6.14 9.46
CA GLY A 76 -7.09 -5.95 8.14
C GLY A 76 -7.67 -4.73 7.42
N MET A 77 -8.98 -4.56 7.48
CA MET A 77 -9.68 -3.44 6.86
C MET A 77 -9.26 -2.09 7.45
N LEU A 78 -9.19 -1.97 8.78
CA LEU A 78 -8.68 -0.76 9.44
C LEU A 78 -7.22 -0.49 9.08
N MET A 79 -6.39 -1.53 9.05
CA MET A 79 -4.97 -1.42 8.68
C MET A 79 -4.79 -1.03 7.20
N HIS A 80 -5.62 -1.53 6.29
CA HIS A 80 -5.59 -1.16 4.87
C HIS A 80 -5.97 0.31 4.66
N ILE A 81 -6.95 0.84 5.40
CA ILE A 81 -7.30 2.27 5.36
C ILE A 81 -6.11 3.12 5.83
N ILE A 82 -5.50 2.77 6.96
CA ILE A 82 -4.35 3.49 7.51
C ILE A 82 -3.17 3.45 6.53
N THR A 83 -2.90 2.28 5.95
CA THR A 83 -1.82 2.08 5.00
C THR A 83 -2.05 2.87 3.70
N ALA A 84 -3.28 2.88 3.18
CA ALA A 84 -3.65 3.69 2.01
C ALA A 84 -3.39 5.18 2.25
N ILE A 85 -3.81 5.71 3.39
CA ILE A 85 -3.60 7.11 3.77
C ILE A 85 -2.10 7.41 3.84
N VAL A 86 -1.32 6.56 4.51
CA VAL A 86 0.13 6.75 4.63
C VAL A 86 0.82 6.66 3.27
N LEU A 87 0.41 5.77 2.37
CA LEU A 87 0.97 5.67 1.01
C LEU A 87 0.67 6.89 0.16
N ILE A 88 -0.55 7.42 0.22
CA ILE A 88 -0.92 8.63 -0.51
C ILE A 88 -0.09 9.81 0.00
N ILE A 89 0.00 10.00 1.32
CA ILE A 89 0.81 11.06 1.94
C ILE A 89 2.30 10.89 1.61
N THR A 90 2.81 9.66 1.68
CA THR A 90 4.22 9.38 1.37
C THR A 90 4.52 9.54 -0.12
N GLY A 91 3.55 9.25 -0.99
CA GLY A 91 3.63 9.44 -2.43
C GLY A 91 3.58 10.90 -2.85
N THR A 92 2.94 11.77 -2.06
CA THR A 92 2.94 13.23 -2.27
C THR A 92 4.17 13.89 -1.66
N ILE A 93 4.59 13.51 -0.44
CA ILE A 93 5.78 14.08 0.24
C ILE A 93 7.08 13.72 -0.49
N SER A 94 7.19 12.56 -1.12
CA SER A 94 8.39 12.20 -1.88
C SER A 94 8.70 13.12 -3.07
N ASP A 95 7.78 14.03 -3.41
CA ASP A 95 7.99 15.06 -4.43
C ASP A 95 8.82 16.23 -3.94
N GLU A 96 8.74 16.53 -2.65
CA GLU A 96 9.40 17.67 -2.06
C GLU A 96 10.89 17.41 -1.93
N GLN A 97 11.27 16.21 -1.47
CA GLN A 97 12.68 15.81 -1.26
C GLN A 97 13.55 15.87 -2.53
N LYS A 98 12.96 15.67 -3.71
CA LYS A 98 13.67 15.74 -5.00
C LYS A 98 13.68 17.15 -5.61
N ARG A 99 12.94 18.10 -5.04
CA ARG A 99 12.95 19.52 -5.45
C ARG A 99 14.01 20.34 -4.70
N ILE A 100 14.66 19.75 -3.70
CA ILE A 100 15.65 20.42 -2.82
C ILE A 100 17.09 19.90 -3.03
N ASN A 101 17.34 19.01 -3.99
CA ASN A 101 18.67 18.59 -4.45
C ASN A 101 18.78 18.80 -5.96
#